data_AF-A0A3Q1IIT9-F1
#
_entry.id   AF-A0A3Q1IIT9-F1
#
_cell.length_a   1.000
_cell.length_b   1.000
_cell.length_c   1.000
_cell.angle_alpha   90.00
_cell.angle_beta   90.00
_cell.angle_gamma   90.00
#
_symmetry.space_group_name_H-M   'P 1'
#
loop_
_entity.id
_entity.type
_entity.pdbx_description
1 polymer ?
#
loop_
_entity_poly.entity_id
_entity_poly.type
_entity_poly.pdbx_seq_one_letter_code
_entity_poly.pdbx_strand_id
1 'polypeptide(L)'
;MNASGFNHAGTPPSTPILPTSPTLSSHGYLQFFWVYQDTSVIMEHYNYTGKLQKDRYREGLKPEGIVFLVVCLLIVLENAVVLIAIWKNKKFHLPMYYLLGNLTLSDLLAGITYMANIILSGPNTLKLTPLTWFLREGGVFITLAASVISLLAIAIERHVTMVTMRPYHGAKRGRMLALIGASWALSGFLGVLPILGWNCIHRLSQCSTVLPLYAKSYILCCVSVFSAVLLAIVVLYVRVFRIVRTNTQRQRLGLSGSMRKGLARKSQKYIALLKTVTIVLGVFIACWLPLFLLLLLDFFCPTHSCRLLYKADYFLGVAMVNSLLNPIIYTLTSKDMRRAILRLLCRPCLMTRDGQIKKIGMPFLECSFSKTEVASQKLEGGMETTISSGNVITTPSPIKALYPKLFKS
;
A
#
# COMPACT_ATOMS: atom_id res chain seq x y z
N MET A 1 64.65 -33.75 -59.49
CA MET A 1 64.60 -34.66 -58.32
C MET A 1 65.07 -33.85 -57.12
N ASN A 2 64.32 -33.41 -56.10
CA ASN A 2 62.94 -33.54 -55.60
C ASN A 2 62.68 -32.23 -54.79
N ALA A 3 61.65 -31.40 -55.00
CA ALA A 3 60.26 -31.47 -54.46
C ALA A 3 60.20 -31.94 -53.00
N SER A 4 59.66 -31.26 -51.97
CA SER A 4 58.48 -30.38 -51.80
C SER A 4 58.58 -29.76 -50.36
N GLY A 5 58.36 -28.48 -50.08
CA GLY A 5 57.06 -27.80 -50.00
C GLY A 5 56.52 -27.71 -48.55
N PHE A 6 56.97 -26.74 -47.74
CA PHE A 6 56.38 -26.38 -46.44
C PHE A 6 55.89 -24.92 -46.49
N ASN A 7 54.57 -24.73 -46.53
CA ASN A 7 53.93 -23.42 -46.38
C ASN A 7 53.32 -23.33 -44.97
N HIS A 8 53.87 -22.46 -44.11
CA HIS A 8 53.19 -21.98 -42.91
C HIS A 8 52.23 -20.85 -43.31
N ALA A 9 50.93 -21.16 -43.41
CA ALA A 9 49.87 -20.16 -43.50
C ALA A 9 49.46 -19.72 -42.08
N GLY A 10 49.44 -18.40 -41.86
CA GLY A 10 49.04 -17.78 -40.60
C GLY A 10 47.59 -18.05 -40.21
N THR A 11 47.37 -18.20 -38.91
CA THR A 11 46.07 -18.27 -38.26
C THR A 11 45.37 -16.89 -38.28
N PRO A 12 44.11 -16.78 -38.73
CA PRO A 12 43.31 -15.58 -38.49
C PRO A 12 42.64 -15.63 -37.10
N PRO A 13 42.31 -14.47 -36.50
CA PRO A 13 41.85 -14.37 -35.13
C PRO A 13 40.41 -14.89 -34.96
N SER A 14 40.18 -15.63 -33.88
CA SER A 14 38.88 -16.12 -33.44
C SER A 14 37.97 -14.95 -33.03
N THR A 15 36.88 -14.77 -33.78
CA THR A 15 35.75 -13.93 -33.38
C THR A 15 35.03 -14.56 -32.17
N PRO A 16 34.65 -13.78 -31.14
CA PRO A 16 33.90 -14.31 -30.02
C PRO A 16 32.44 -14.57 -30.45
N ILE A 17 32.05 -15.84 -30.40
CA ILE A 17 30.66 -16.28 -30.60
C ILE A 17 29.84 -15.73 -29.44
N LEU A 18 29.00 -14.74 -29.72
CA LEU A 18 27.95 -14.26 -28.83
C LEU A 18 26.94 -15.41 -28.61
N PRO A 19 26.54 -15.76 -27.37
CA PRO A 19 25.56 -16.81 -27.17
C PRO A 19 24.22 -16.36 -27.75
N THR A 20 23.80 -17.06 -28.81
CA THR A 20 22.45 -16.98 -29.35
C THR A 20 21.46 -17.38 -28.25
N SER A 21 20.47 -16.52 -28.05
CA SER A 21 19.32 -16.77 -27.18
C SER A 21 18.63 -18.05 -27.67
N PRO A 22 18.26 -19.00 -26.78
CA PRO A 22 17.60 -20.21 -27.23
C PRO A 22 16.21 -19.85 -27.76
N THR A 23 16.01 -20.02 -29.07
CA THR A 23 14.69 -20.03 -29.68
C THR A 23 13.96 -21.28 -29.17
N LEU A 24 13.00 -21.06 -28.26
CA LEU A 24 12.23 -22.12 -27.62
C LEU A 24 11.40 -22.87 -28.68
N SER A 25 11.67 -24.16 -28.88
CA SER A 25 10.95 -25.00 -29.85
C SER A 25 9.52 -25.31 -29.38
N SER A 26 8.62 -25.64 -30.30
CA SER A 26 7.22 -26.02 -29.97
C SER A 26 7.13 -27.17 -28.95
N HIS A 27 8.09 -28.10 -28.97
CA HIS A 27 8.23 -29.15 -27.94
C HIS A 27 8.58 -28.59 -26.55
N GLY A 28 9.41 -27.55 -26.46
CA GLY A 28 9.75 -26.89 -25.20
C GLY A 28 8.55 -26.20 -24.53
N TYR A 29 7.65 -25.60 -25.32
CA TYR A 29 6.41 -25.01 -24.78
C TYR A 29 5.45 -26.05 -24.21
N LEU A 30 5.30 -27.18 -24.89
CA LEU A 30 4.47 -28.28 -24.41
C LEU A 30 5.06 -28.85 -23.11
N GLN A 31 6.37 -29.11 -23.07
CA GLN A 31 7.03 -29.63 -21.87
C GLN A 31 6.94 -28.67 -20.67
N PHE A 32 7.09 -27.36 -20.92
CA PHE A 32 6.86 -26.33 -19.89
C PHE A 32 5.44 -26.43 -19.32
N PHE A 33 4.42 -26.51 -20.17
CA PHE A 33 3.03 -26.59 -19.74
C PHE A 33 2.73 -27.87 -18.94
N TRP A 34 3.26 -29.03 -19.37
CA TRP A 34 3.10 -30.31 -18.67
C TRP A 34 3.66 -30.27 -17.26
N VAL A 35 4.87 -29.73 -17.07
CA VAL A 35 5.49 -29.62 -15.75
C VAL A 35 4.67 -28.73 -14.81
N TYR A 36 4.05 -27.65 -15.31
CA TYR A 36 3.22 -26.77 -14.51
C TYR A 36 1.84 -27.35 -14.14
N GLN A 37 1.45 -28.45 -14.78
CA GLN A 37 0.22 -29.19 -14.49
C GLN A 37 0.45 -30.46 -13.66
N ASP A 38 1.70 -30.94 -13.57
CA ASP A 38 2.01 -32.15 -12.84
C ASP A 38 2.06 -31.91 -11.31
N THR A 39 1.12 -32.52 -10.60
CA THR A 39 1.02 -32.48 -9.14
C THR A 39 2.21 -33.13 -8.42
N SER A 40 2.92 -34.05 -9.08
CA SER A 40 4.07 -34.78 -8.51
C SER A 40 5.20 -33.83 -8.09
N VAL A 41 5.38 -32.73 -8.86
CA VAL A 41 6.38 -31.68 -8.61
C VAL A 41 6.20 -31.06 -7.23
N ILE A 42 4.96 -30.82 -6.79
CA ILE A 42 4.71 -30.26 -5.46
C ILE A 42 5.18 -31.23 -4.38
N MET A 43 4.87 -32.52 -4.52
CA MET A 43 5.27 -33.53 -3.53
C MET A 43 6.78 -33.62 -3.42
N GLU A 44 7.50 -33.61 -4.55
CA GLU A 44 8.96 -33.64 -4.58
C GLU A 44 9.57 -32.45 -3.83
N HIS A 45 9.11 -31.23 -4.10
CA HIS A 45 9.64 -30.00 -3.49
C HIS A 45 9.32 -29.91 -2.00
N TYR A 46 8.11 -30.32 -1.60
CA TYR A 46 7.72 -30.36 -0.20
C TYR A 46 8.46 -31.44 0.59
N ASN A 47 8.79 -32.57 -0.05
CA ASN A 47 9.63 -33.61 0.53
C ASN A 47 11.07 -33.11 0.72
N TYR A 48 11.67 -32.54 -0.34
CA TYR A 48 13.03 -32.01 -0.30
C TYR A 48 13.21 -30.92 0.76
N THR A 49 12.23 -30.04 0.95
CA THR A 49 12.27 -28.98 1.96
C THR A 49 11.94 -29.44 3.38
N GLY A 50 11.63 -30.73 3.58
CA GLY A 50 11.28 -31.28 4.89
C GLY A 50 9.88 -30.86 5.38
N LYS A 51 9.09 -30.22 4.52
CA LYS A 51 7.73 -29.77 4.84
C LYS A 51 6.69 -30.87 4.76
N LEU A 52 6.98 -31.99 4.09
CA LEU A 52 6.08 -33.14 3.94
C LEU A 52 6.08 -34.01 5.21
N GLN A 53 5.52 -33.50 6.32
CA GLN A 53 5.25 -34.31 7.51
C GLN A 53 3.85 -34.95 7.41
N LYS A 54 3.77 -36.28 7.54
CA LYS A 54 2.54 -37.07 7.33
C LYS A 54 1.33 -36.60 8.15
N ASP A 55 1.54 -36.07 9.35
CA ASP A 55 0.46 -35.63 10.23
C ASP A 55 -0.11 -34.25 9.85
N ARG A 56 0.70 -33.36 9.25
CA ARG A 56 0.31 -31.99 8.91
C ARG A 56 -0.72 -31.92 7.76
N TYR A 57 -0.76 -32.94 6.90
CA TYR A 57 -1.61 -32.98 5.69
C TYR A 57 -2.69 -34.07 5.74
N ARG A 58 -2.82 -34.79 6.86
CA ARG A 58 -3.86 -35.83 7.06
C ARG A 58 -5.10 -35.31 7.75
N GLU A 59 -4.93 -34.38 8.70
CA GLU A 59 -6.04 -33.77 9.42
C GLU A 59 -6.62 -32.59 8.65
N GLY A 60 -7.91 -32.33 8.85
CA GLY A 60 -8.64 -31.23 8.23
C GLY A 60 -8.21 -29.85 8.73
N LEU A 61 -9.07 -28.85 8.53
CA LEU A 61 -8.76 -27.47 8.93
C LEU A 61 -8.56 -27.37 10.46
N LYS A 62 -7.35 -26.98 10.87
CA LYS A 62 -7.00 -26.81 12.28
C LYS A 62 -7.72 -25.62 12.92
N PRO A 63 -7.91 -25.58 14.25
CA PRO A 63 -8.53 -24.45 14.96
C PRO A 63 -7.86 -23.11 14.67
N GLU A 64 -6.54 -23.08 14.57
CA GLU A 64 -5.75 -21.91 14.16
C GLU A 64 -6.12 -21.39 12.77
N GLY A 65 -6.38 -22.30 11.81
CA GLY A 65 -6.85 -21.95 10.47
C GLY A 65 -8.25 -21.32 10.49
N ILE A 66 -9.16 -21.82 11.34
CA ILE A 66 -10.50 -21.24 11.50
C ILE A 66 -10.41 -19.81 12.02
N VAL A 67 -9.57 -19.56 13.03
CA VAL A 67 -9.34 -18.21 13.57
C VAL A 67 -8.80 -17.28 12.48
N PHE A 68 -7.82 -17.72 11.69
CA PHE A 68 -7.29 -16.91 10.58
C PHE A 68 -8.32 -16.67 9.47
N LEU A 69 -9.23 -17.60 9.19
CA LEU A 69 -10.32 -17.38 8.24
C LEU A 69 -11.31 -16.30 8.72
N VAL A 70 -11.67 -16.33 10.02
CA VAL A 70 -12.51 -15.28 10.61
C VAL A 70 -11.81 -13.92 10.50
N VAL A 71 -10.50 -13.86 10.76
CA VAL A 71 -9.69 -12.66 10.55
C VAL A 71 -9.73 -12.20 9.09
N CYS A 72 -9.56 -13.10 8.12
CA CYS A 72 -9.63 -12.74 6.70
C CYS A 72 -11.00 -12.18 6.32
N LEU A 73 -12.09 -12.75 6.83
CA LEU A 73 -13.44 -12.24 6.62
C LEU A 73 -13.59 -10.82 7.17
N LEU A 74 -13.08 -10.55 8.37
CA LEU A 74 -13.07 -9.21 8.96
C LEU A 74 -12.28 -8.22 8.10
N ILE A 75 -11.09 -8.60 7.61
CA ILE A 75 -10.28 -7.77 6.70
C ILE A 75 -11.08 -7.37 5.46
N VAL A 76 -11.76 -8.34 4.82
CA VAL A 76 -12.56 -8.09 3.62
C VAL A 76 -13.72 -7.15 3.92
N LEU A 77 -14.47 -7.40 5.00
CA LEU A 77 -15.63 -6.60 5.37
C LEU A 77 -15.25 -5.16 5.74
N GLU A 78 -14.24 -4.97 6.58
CA GLU A 78 -13.82 -3.64 7.05
C GLU A 78 -13.27 -2.79 5.90
N ASN A 79 -12.42 -3.36 5.05
CA ASN A 79 -11.88 -2.64 3.89
C ASN A 79 -12.95 -2.38 2.82
N ALA A 80 -13.95 -3.28 2.66
CA ALA A 80 -15.10 -3.02 1.78
C ALA A 80 -15.94 -1.84 2.26
N VAL A 81 -16.22 -1.76 3.58
CA VAL A 81 -16.93 -0.62 4.18
C VAL A 81 -16.19 0.69 3.94
N VAL A 82 -14.87 0.70 4.11
CA VAL A 82 -14.04 1.88 3.82
C VAL A 82 -14.13 2.27 2.34
N LEU A 83 -14.00 1.31 1.43
CA LEU A 83 -14.05 1.56 -0.01
C LEU A 83 -15.40 2.13 -0.44
N ILE A 84 -16.50 1.59 0.09
CA ILE A 84 -17.87 2.09 -0.13
C ILE A 84 -18.03 3.51 0.44
N ALA A 85 -17.44 3.80 1.61
CA ALA A 85 -17.47 5.13 2.23
C ALA A 85 -16.76 6.19 1.36
N ILE A 86 -15.64 5.81 0.75
CA ILE A 86 -14.90 6.67 -0.19
C ILE A 86 -15.74 6.90 -1.45
N TRP A 87 -16.31 5.83 -2.03
CA TRP A 87 -17.08 5.91 -3.27
C TRP A 87 -18.38 6.74 -3.15
N LYS A 88 -19.09 6.66 -2.02
CA LYS A 88 -20.34 7.39 -1.81
C LYS A 88 -20.17 8.87 -1.44
N ASN A 89 -19.05 9.27 -0.84
CA ASN A 89 -18.87 10.65 -0.40
C ASN A 89 -18.18 11.51 -1.46
N LYS A 90 -18.92 12.44 -2.06
CA LYS A 90 -18.37 13.41 -3.03
C LYS A 90 -17.19 14.24 -2.49
N LYS A 91 -17.16 14.48 -1.17
CA LYS A 91 -16.07 15.17 -0.46
C LYS A 91 -14.74 14.38 -0.50
N PHE A 92 -14.78 13.08 -0.77
CA PHE A 92 -13.60 12.22 -0.87
C PHE A 92 -13.13 12.00 -2.32
N HIS A 93 -13.61 12.79 -3.29
CA HIS A 93 -13.05 12.77 -4.65
C HIS A 93 -11.80 13.66 -4.81
N LEU A 94 -11.10 13.97 -3.72
CA LEU A 94 -9.78 14.61 -3.81
C LEU A 94 -8.70 13.57 -4.17
N PRO A 95 -7.64 13.96 -4.90
CA PRO A 95 -6.56 13.06 -5.37
C PRO A 95 -6.03 12.09 -4.32
N MET A 96 -5.80 12.57 -3.11
CA MET A 96 -5.35 11.82 -1.94
C MET A 96 -6.23 10.61 -1.60
N TYR A 97 -7.55 10.73 -1.73
CA TYR A 97 -8.48 9.65 -1.36
C TYR A 97 -8.56 8.56 -2.45
N TYR A 98 -8.17 8.84 -3.70
CA TYR A 98 -8.04 7.79 -4.72
C TYR A 98 -6.88 6.85 -4.39
N LEU A 99 -5.74 7.39 -3.94
CA LEU A 99 -4.61 6.57 -3.48
C LEU A 99 -4.93 5.80 -2.20
N LEU A 100 -5.67 6.42 -1.27
CA LEU A 100 -6.20 5.73 -0.09
C LEU A 100 -7.17 4.60 -0.49
N GLY A 101 -8.04 4.85 -1.46
CA GLY A 101 -8.94 3.85 -2.04
C GLY A 101 -8.17 2.67 -2.63
N ASN A 102 -7.08 2.93 -3.37
CA ASN A 102 -6.23 1.87 -3.91
C ASN A 102 -5.57 1.02 -2.81
N LEU A 103 -5.10 1.65 -1.73
CA LEU A 103 -4.55 0.94 -0.58
C LEU A 103 -5.61 0.04 0.09
N THR A 104 -6.84 0.56 0.29
CA THR A 104 -7.93 -0.24 0.85
C THR A 104 -8.38 -1.37 -0.08
N LEU A 105 -8.26 -1.18 -1.40
CA LEU A 105 -8.54 -2.21 -2.39
C LEU A 105 -7.47 -3.32 -2.37
N SER A 106 -6.18 -2.95 -2.26
CA SER A 106 -5.11 -3.94 -2.16
C SER A 106 -5.19 -4.73 -0.85
N ASP A 107 -5.56 -4.11 0.28
CA ASP A 107 -5.80 -4.80 1.54
C ASP A 107 -7.04 -5.72 1.51
N LEU A 108 -8.12 -5.29 0.85
CA LEU A 108 -9.31 -6.14 0.64
C LEU A 108 -8.94 -7.38 -0.18
N LEU A 109 -8.20 -7.20 -1.28
CA LEU A 109 -7.73 -8.29 -2.12
C LEU A 109 -6.74 -9.19 -1.37
N ALA A 110 -5.89 -8.63 -0.50
CA ALA A 110 -5.04 -9.41 0.39
C ALA A 110 -5.87 -10.32 1.31
N GLY A 111 -6.96 -9.81 1.90
CA GLY A 111 -7.89 -10.64 2.68
C GLY A 111 -8.46 -11.81 1.89
N ILE A 112 -8.84 -11.59 0.62
CA ILE A 112 -9.33 -12.66 -0.28
C ILE A 112 -8.21 -13.67 -0.60
N THR A 113 -6.99 -13.20 -0.92
CA THR A 113 -5.87 -14.09 -1.24
C THR A 113 -5.42 -14.90 -0.02
N TYR A 114 -5.40 -14.32 1.17
CA TYR A 114 -5.13 -15.05 2.42
C TYR A 114 -6.20 -16.11 2.70
N MET A 115 -7.47 -15.76 2.52
CA MET A 115 -8.59 -16.71 2.68
C MET A 115 -8.44 -17.89 1.72
N ALA A 116 -8.17 -17.63 0.44
CA ALA A 116 -7.91 -18.67 -0.54
C ALA A 116 -6.66 -19.49 -0.18
N ASN A 117 -5.59 -18.84 0.33
CA ASN A 117 -4.38 -19.51 0.76
C ASN A 117 -4.67 -20.52 1.88
N ILE A 118 -5.44 -20.13 2.89
CA ILE A 118 -5.80 -21.00 4.03
C ILE A 118 -6.72 -22.16 3.59
N ILE A 119 -7.73 -21.91 2.76
CA ILE A 119 -8.67 -22.94 2.28
C ILE A 119 -7.96 -23.98 1.38
N LEU A 120 -7.03 -23.52 0.55
CA LEU A 120 -6.23 -24.37 -0.33
C LEU A 120 -4.98 -24.94 0.35
N SER A 121 -4.77 -24.65 1.64
CA SER A 121 -3.68 -25.20 2.44
C SER A 121 -4.03 -26.58 3.02
N GLY A 122 -3.08 -27.20 3.73
CA GLY A 122 -3.26 -28.55 4.32
C GLY A 122 -3.47 -29.62 3.24
N PRO A 123 -4.40 -30.57 3.38
CA PRO A 123 -4.56 -31.72 2.47
C PRO A 123 -4.79 -31.31 1.01
N ASN A 124 -5.35 -30.13 0.78
CA ASN A 124 -5.59 -29.61 -0.56
C ASN A 124 -4.29 -29.15 -1.27
N THR A 125 -3.23 -28.81 -0.52
CA THR A 125 -1.96 -28.32 -1.10
C THR A 125 -1.33 -29.36 -2.03
N LEU A 126 -1.37 -30.63 -1.64
CA LEU A 126 -0.76 -31.73 -2.40
C LEU A 126 -1.57 -32.11 -3.66
N LYS A 127 -2.82 -31.63 -3.77
CA LYS A 127 -3.69 -31.83 -4.94
C LYS A 127 -3.59 -30.67 -5.94
N LEU A 128 -2.89 -29.58 -5.59
CA LEU A 128 -2.70 -28.44 -6.47
C LEU A 128 -1.72 -28.78 -7.59
N THR A 129 -1.90 -28.12 -8.74
CA THR A 129 -0.86 -28.08 -9.77
C THR A 129 0.13 -26.95 -9.46
N PRO A 130 1.40 -27.04 -9.89
CA PRO A 130 2.37 -25.96 -9.70
C PRO A 130 1.86 -24.59 -10.15
N LEU A 131 1.11 -24.51 -11.27
CA LEU A 131 0.49 -23.27 -11.72
C LEU A 131 -0.48 -22.69 -10.67
N THR A 132 -1.41 -23.49 -10.17
CA THR A 132 -2.37 -23.03 -9.14
C THR A 132 -1.67 -22.67 -7.83
N TRP A 133 -0.58 -23.37 -7.49
CA TRP A 133 0.26 -23.05 -6.35
C TRP A 133 0.94 -21.68 -6.50
N PHE A 134 1.52 -21.38 -7.68
CA PHE A 134 2.10 -20.06 -7.95
C PHE A 134 1.06 -18.95 -7.96
N LEU A 135 -0.16 -19.21 -8.46
CA LEU A 135 -1.24 -18.22 -8.39
C LEU A 135 -1.66 -17.94 -6.94
N ARG A 136 -1.71 -18.99 -6.10
CA ARG A 136 -2.05 -18.88 -4.66
C ARG A 136 -1.02 -18.04 -3.90
N GLU A 137 0.26 -18.39 -3.99
CA GLU A 137 1.34 -17.66 -3.29
C GLU A 137 1.63 -16.30 -3.96
N GLY A 138 1.63 -16.27 -5.30
CA GLY A 138 1.84 -15.07 -6.10
C GLY A 138 0.75 -14.01 -5.85
N GLY A 139 -0.50 -14.42 -5.60
CA GLY A 139 -1.57 -13.50 -5.20
C GLY A 139 -1.23 -12.71 -3.94
N VAL A 140 -0.64 -13.36 -2.93
CA VAL A 140 -0.17 -12.70 -1.71
C VAL A 140 0.95 -11.70 -2.03
N PHE A 141 1.94 -12.10 -2.82
CA PHE A 141 3.03 -11.21 -3.26
C PHE A 141 2.54 -10.00 -4.06
N ILE A 142 1.59 -10.19 -4.98
CA ILE A 142 1.00 -9.11 -5.78
C ILE A 142 0.28 -8.11 -4.89
N THR A 143 -0.55 -8.58 -3.95
CA THR A 143 -1.28 -7.69 -3.03
C THR A 143 -0.35 -6.92 -2.09
N LEU A 144 0.72 -7.56 -1.58
CA LEU A 144 1.78 -6.90 -0.84
C LEU A 144 2.48 -5.82 -1.68
N ALA A 145 2.92 -6.15 -2.90
CA ALA A 145 3.57 -5.21 -3.80
C ALA A 145 2.67 -4.00 -4.09
N ALA A 146 1.37 -4.24 -4.31
CA ALA A 146 0.40 -3.20 -4.58
C ALA A 146 0.24 -2.26 -3.38
N SER A 147 0.20 -2.79 -2.16
CA SER A 147 0.16 -1.99 -0.93
C SER A 147 1.45 -1.19 -0.73
N VAL A 148 2.64 -1.77 -0.91
CA VAL A 148 3.93 -1.08 -0.77
C VAL A 148 4.08 0.06 -1.78
N ILE A 149 3.76 -0.20 -3.05
CA ILE A 149 3.84 0.82 -4.11
C ILE A 149 2.78 1.91 -3.88
N SER A 150 1.59 1.55 -3.39
CA SER A 150 0.56 2.52 -3.01
C SER A 150 1.01 3.42 -1.86
N LEU A 151 1.68 2.87 -0.84
CA LEU A 151 2.26 3.65 0.25
C LEU A 151 3.36 4.61 -0.24
N LEU A 152 4.18 4.18 -1.20
CA LEU A 152 5.16 5.05 -1.86
C LEU A 152 4.48 6.18 -2.63
N ALA A 153 3.43 5.88 -3.41
CA ALA A 153 2.67 6.90 -4.12
C ALA A 153 2.02 7.91 -3.17
N ILE A 154 1.47 7.44 -2.04
CA ILE A 154 0.96 8.31 -0.97
C ILE A 154 2.09 9.18 -0.41
N ALA A 155 3.27 8.62 -0.13
CA ALA A 155 4.41 9.37 0.40
C ALA A 155 4.91 10.45 -0.57
N ILE A 156 5.02 10.14 -1.86
CA ILE A 156 5.40 11.10 -2.90
C ILE A 156 4.35 12.22 -2.99
N GLU A 157 3.06 11.87 -3.02
CA GLU A 157 1.99 12.87 -3.09
C GLU A 157 1.99 13.78 -1.85
N ARG A 158 2.23 13.21 -0.66
CA ARG A 158 2.39 14.00 0.56
C ARG A 158 3.58 14.93 0.51
N HIS A 159 4.72 14.44 0.03
CA HIS A 159 5.89 15.26 -0.12
C HIS A 159 5.63 16.45 -1.04
N VAL A 160 5.07 16.21 -2.23
CA VAL A 160 4.74 17.28 -3.19
C VAL A 160 3.76 18.28 -2.57
N THR A 161 2.61 17.81 -2.04
CA THR A 161 1.58 18.72 -1.50
C THR A 161 2.06 19.53 -0.29
N MET A 162 2.96 19.01 0.53
CA MET A 162 3.47 19.70 1.72
C MET A 162 4.63 20.64 1.42
N VAL A 163 5.50 20.31 0.46
CA VAL A 163 6.57 21.20 0.01
C VAL A 163 5.99 22.41 -0.71
N THR A 164 5.01 22.22 -1.58
CA THR A 164 4.47 23.32 -2.39
C THR A 164 3.51 24.23 -1.61
N MET A 165 3.07 23.86 -0.40
CA MET A 165 2.12 24.58 0.50
C MET A 165 0.82 25.09 -0.14
N ARG A 166 0.57 24.78 -1.41
CA ARG A 166 -0.64 25.15 -2.14
C ARG A 166 -1.63 23.99 -2.05
N PRO A 167 -2.88 24.23 -1.61
CA PRO A 167 -3.93 23.24 -1.82
C PRO A 167 -3.98 22.98 -3.31
N TYR A 168 -3.82 21.71 -3.65
CA TYR A 168 -3.60 21.25 -5.00
C TYR A 168 -4.76 21.67 -5.91
N HIS A 169 -4.60 22.81 -6.58
CA HIS A 169 -5.55 23.28 -7.58
C HIS A 169 -5.28 22.51 -8.87
N GLY A 170 -5.74 21.26 -8.89
CA GLY A 170 -5.95 20.48 -10.09
C GLY A 170 -4.78 19.65 -10.62
N ALA A 171 -4.41 18.53 -9.99
CA ALA A 171 -4.02 17.40 -10.87
C ALA A 171 -5.25 16.97 -11.61
N LYS A 172 -5.05 16.83 -12.91
CA LYS A 172 -5.79 15.92 -13.78
C LYS A 172 -5.90 14.56 -13.08
N ARG A 173 -7.14 14.14 -12.77
CA ARG A 173 -7.54 12.79 -12.31
C ARG A 173 -6.72 11.68 -12.96
N GLY A 174 -6.31 11.86 -14.23
CA GLY A 174 -5.41 10.99 -14.97
C GLY A 174 -4.06 10.69 -14.30
N ARG A 175 -3.41 11.64 -13.61
CA ARG A 175 -2.13 11.36 -12.91
C ARG A 175 -2.32 10.35 -11.79
N MET A 176 -3.40 10.46 -11.02
CA MET A 176 -3.69 9.53 -9.92
C MET A 176 -4.06 8.15 -10.47
N LEU A 177 -4.89 8.11 -11.52
CA LEU A 177 -5.23 6.85 -12.19
C LEU A 177 -4.00 6.17 -12.82
N ALA A 178 -3.07 6.94 -13.38
CA ALA A 178 -1.82 6.42 -13.92
C ALA A 178 -0.92 5.82 -12.80
N LEU A 179 -0.82 6.47 -11.64
CA LEU A 179 -0.09 5.90 -10.49
C LEU A 179 -0.74 4.61 -9.99
N ILE A 180 -2.07 4.55 -9.95
CA ILE A 180 -2.81 3.33 -9.60
C ILE A 180 -2.53 2.23 -10.63
N GLY A 181 -2.70 2.52 -11.93
CA GLY A 181 -2.42 1.56 -13.00
C GLY A 181 -0.97 1.04 -12.97
N ALA A 182 0.00 1.93 -12.79
CA ALA A 182 1.41 1.57 -12.65
C ALA A 182 1.67 0.71 -11.41
N SER A 183 0.98 0.98 -10.28
CA SER A 183 1.11 0.16 -9.07
C SER A 183 0.68 -1.28 -9.32
N TRP A 184 -0.46 -1.51 -9.99
CA TRP A 184 -0.94 -2.85 -10.30
C TRP A 184 -0.10 -3.53 -11.38
N ALA A 185 0.33 -2.81 -12.41
CA ALA A 185 1.20 -3.34 -13.45
C ALA A 185 2.54 -3.83 -12.89
N LEU A 186 3.20 -3.01 -12.06
CA LEU A 186 4.47 -3.39 -11.43
C LEU A 186 4.29 -4.53 -10.42
N SER A 187 3.18 -4.55 -9.67
CA SER A 187 2.88 -5.63 -8.72
C SER A 187 2.62 -6.95 -9.42
N GLY A 188 1.80 -6.94 -10.48
CA GLY A 188 1.52 -8.11 -11.31
C GLY A 188 2.78 -8.63 -12.00
N PHE A 189 3.60 -7.73 -12.54
CA PHE A 189 4.88 -8.08 -13.14
C PHE A 189 5.78 -8.84 -12.14
N LEU A 190 6.00 -8.28 -10.94
CA LEU A 190 6.80 -8.93 -9.89
C LEU A 190 6.22 -10.30 -9.48
N GLY A 191 4.91 -10.43 -9.43
CA GLY A 191 4.22 -11.69 -9.09
C GLY A 191 4.29 -12.77 -10.17
N VAL A 192 4.39 -12.39 -11.44
CA VAL A 192 4.41 -13.32 -12.59
C VAL A 192 5.82 -13.83 -12.92
N LEU A 193 6.89 -13.13 -12.53
CA LEU A 193 8.28 -13.55 -12.76
C LEU A 193 8.62 -15.02 -12.40
N PRO A 194 8.13 -15.61 -11.29
CA PRO A 194 8.38 -17.02 -10.98
C PRO A 194 7.75 -17.97 -12.00
N ILE A 195 6.55 -17.62 -12.48
CA ILE A 195 5.82 -18.37 -13.50
C ILE A 195 6.56 -18.29 -14.84
N LEU A 196 7.17 -17.14 -15.15
CA LEU A 196 7.99 -16.96 -16.37
C LEU A 196 9.35 -17.66 -16.32
N GLY A 197 9.71 -18.30 -15.20
CA GLY A 197 10.92 -19.12 -15.11
C GLY A 197 11.85 -18.79 -13.95
N TRP A 198 11.60 -17.74 -13.16
CA TRP A 198 12.40 -17.44 -11.97
C TRP A 198 11.96 -18.28 -10.75
N ASN A 199 11.94 -19.60 -10.93
CA ASN A 199 11.58 -20.59 -9.93
C ASN A 199 12.71 -21.63 -9.75
N CYS A 200 12.49 -22.62 -8.90
CA CYS A 200 13.48 -23.66 -8.60
C CYS A 200 13.07 -25.06 -9.07
N ILE A 201 12.08 -25.21 -9.96
CA ILE A 201 11.48 -26.50 -10.35
C ILE A 201 12.54 -27.53 -10.79
N HIS A 202 13.55 -27.09 -11.55
CA HIS A 202 14.62 -27.97 -12.04
C HIS A 202 15.88 -27.96 -11.15
N ARG A 203 15.88 -27.22 -10.03
CA ARG A 203 17.05 -26.98 -9.17
C ARG A 203 16.67 -26.95 -7.69
N LEU A 204 16.39 -28.13 -7.14
CA LEU A 204 15.97 -28.33 -5.74
C LEU A 204 16.87 -27.63 -4.70
N SER A 205 18.20 -27.64 -4.91
CA SER A 205 19.17 -27.02 -3.99
C SER A 205 19.00 -25.49 -3.83
N GLN A 206 18.32 -24.84 -4.77
CA GLN A 206 18.05 -23.40 -4.75
C GLN A 206 16.65 -23.07 -4.23
N CYS A 207 15.86 -24.07 -3.83
CA CYS A 207 14.51 -23.87 -3.35
C CYS A 207 14.47 -23.30 -1.93
N SER A 208 13.49 -22.45 -1.70
CA SER A 208 13.18 -21.88 -0.38
C SER A 208 12.49 -22.91 0.51
N THR A 209 12.85 -22.96 1.79
CA THR A 209 12.15 -23.81 2.77
C THR A 209 10.76 -23.26 3.07
N VAL A 210 10.63 -21.93 3.12
CA VAL A 210 9.35 -21.27 3.40
C VAL A 210 8.39 -21.41 2.22
N LEU A 211 8.86 -21.28 0.98
CA LEU A 211 8.08 -21.39 -0.23
C LEU A 211 8.71 -22.41 -1.20
N PRO A 212 8.35 -23.71 -1.11
CA PRO A 212 9.10 -24.80 -1.76
C PRO A 212 9.32 -24.71 -3.27
N LEU A 213 8.48 -24.01 -4.03
CA LEU A 213 8.64 -23.86 -5.49
C LEU A 213 9.35 -22.55 -5.89
N TYR A 214 9.54 -21.62 -4.95
CA TYR A 214 10.24 -20.37 -5.20
C TYR A 214 11.75 -20.53 -5.05
N ALA A 215 12.50 -19.90 -5.96
CA ALA A 215 13.95 -19.79 -5.83
C ALA A 215 14.31 -18.82 -4.70
N LYS A 216 15.31 -19.19 -3.88
CA LYS A 216 15.86 -18.32 -2.83
C LYS A 216 16.31 -16.95 -3.38
N SER A 217 16.89 -16.92 -4.59
CA SER A 217 17.32 -15.68 -5.26
C SER A 217 16.16 -14.75 -5.61
N TYR A 218 15.01 -15.29 -6.02
CA TYR A 218 13.81 -14.49 -6.28
C TYR A 218 13.30 -13.85 -4.99
N ILE A 219 13.18 -14.65 -3.92
CA ILE A 219 12.69 -14.16 -2.62
C ILE A 219 13.61 -13.05 -2.10
N LEU A 220 14.93 -13.25 -2.18
CA LEU A 220 15.90 -12.23 -1.79
C LEU A 220 15.73 -10.95 -2.60
N CYS A 221 15.53 -11.05 -3.92
CA CYS A 221 15.27 -9.91 -4.78
C CYS A 221 14.02 -9.14 -4.33
N CYS A 222 12.90 -9.83 -4.12
CA CYS A 222 11.65 -9.22 -3.64
C CYS A 222 11.81 -8.54 -2.28
N VAL A 223 12.41 -9.23 -1.31
CA VAL A 223 12.65 -8.66 0.05
C VAL A 223 13.57 -7.43 -0.04
N SER A 224 14.60 -7.48 -0.87
CA SER A 224 15.52 -6.35 -1.07
C SER A 224 14.81 -5.15 -1.69
N VAL A 225 14.01 -5.38 -2.75
CA VAL A 225 13.23 -4.32 -3.42
C VAL A 225 12.21 -3.71 -2.47
N PHE A 226 11.41 -4.51 -1.75
CA PHE A 226 10.44 -3.98 -0.80
C PHE A 226 11.10 -3.24 0.35
N SER A 227 12.23 -3.75 0.87
CA SER A 227 12.99 -3.06 1.92
C SER A 227 13.54 -1.72 1.45
N ALA A 228 14.09 -1.65 0.22
CA ALA A 228 14.56 -0.41 -0.38
C ALA A 228 13.42 0.61 -0.56
N VAL A 229 12.24 0.16 -1.01
CA VAL A 229 11.06 1.02 -1.13
C VAL A 229 10.59 1.53 0.24
N LEU A 230 10.51 0.66 1.26
CA LEU A 230 10.15 1.07 2.62
C LEU A 230 11.15 2.08 3.20
N LEU A 231 12.44 1.87 2.99
CA LEU A 231 13.48 2.82 3.38
C LEU A 231 13.29 4.17 2.69
N ALA A 232 13.04 4.17 1.37
CA ALA A 232 12.76 5.39 0.62
C ALA A 232 11.54 6.14 1.18
N ILE A 233 10.46 5.41 1.53
CA ILE A 233 9.27 5.97 2.17
C ILE A 233 9.65 6.64 3.51
N VAL A 234 10.41 5.96 4.37
CA VAL A 234 10.87 6.51 5.66
C VAL A 234 11.69 7.78 5.44
N VAL A 235 12.65 7.78 4.52
CA VAL A 235 13.47 8.95 4.19
C VAL A 235 12.60 10.11 3.70
N LEU A 236 11.62 9.86 2.82
CA LEU A 236 10.68 10.87 2.36
C LEU A 236 9.88 11.46 3.54
N TYR A 237 9.35 10.64 4.45
CA TYR A 237 8.62 11.16 5.61
C TYR A 237 9.48 11.95 6.58
N VAL A 238 10.72 11.52 6.83
CA VAL A 238 11.68 12.30 7.64
C VAL A 238 11.93 13.66 7.00
N ARG A 239 12.14 13.71 5.67
CA ARG A 239 12.29 14.98 4.93
C ARG A 239 11.05 15.85 5.05
N VAL A 240 9.85 15.29 4.83
CA VAL A 240 8.58 16.02 4.97
C VAL A 240 8.43 16.59 6.39
N PHE A 241 8.69 15.78 7.41
CA PHE A 241 8.59 16.21 8.80
C PHE A 241 9.55 17.37 9.12
N ARG A 242 10.81 17.29 8.66
CA ARG A 242 11.79 18.37 8.80
C ARG A 242 11.33 19.65 8.09
N ILE A 243 10.87 19.54 6.84
CA ILE A 243 10.39 20.68 6.04
C ILE A 243 9.21 21.37 6.73
N VAL A 244 8.21 20.60 7.19
CA VAL A 244 7.03 21.16 7.87
C VAL A 244 7.41 21.86 9.18
N ARG A 245 8.34 21.29 9.95
CA ARG A 245 8.83 21.89 11.20
C ARG A 245 9.57 23.20 10.94
N THR A 246 10.51 23.20 10.00
CA THR A 246 11.31 24.39 9.63
C THR A 246 10.42 25.51 9.07
N ASN A 247 9.51 25.18 8.15
CA ASN A 247 8.61 26.17 7.56
C ASN A 247 7.61 26.74 8.58
N THR A 248 7.07 25.91 9.46
CA THR A 248 6.18 26.36 10.54
C THR A 248 6.92 27.30 11.50
N GLN A 249 8.18 27.00 11.84
CA GLN A 249 8.99 27.86 12.70
C GLN A 249 9.30 29.21 12.04
N ARG A 250 9.74 29.21 10.77
CA ARG A 250 10.04 30.42 10.01
C ARG A 250 8.83 31.33 9.87
N GLN A 251 7.66 30.76 9.54
CA GLN A 251 6.44 31.55 9.40
C GLN A 251 5.90 32.06 10.75
N ARG A 252 6.15 31.38 11.87
CA ARG A 252 5.76 31.92 13.20
C ARG A 252 6.57 33.16 13.58
N LEU A 253 7.83 33.26 13.18
CA LEU A 253 8.72 34.37 13.53
C LEU A 253 8.34 35.69 12.85
N GLY A 254 7.72 35.67 11.66
CA GLY A 254 7.44 36.88 10.86
C GLY A 254 5.99 37.41 10.86
N LEU A 255 5.07 36.87 11.68
CA LEU A 255 3.63 37.22 11.61
C LEU A 255 3.06 37.76 12.93
N SER A 256 2.18 38.77 12.80
CA SER A 256 1.38 39.36 13.90
C SER A 256 0.34 38.38 14.46
N GLY A 257 -0.09 38.61 15.71
CA GLY A 257 -0.77 37.64 16.58
C GLY A 257 -2.02 36.95 16.00
N SER A 258 -2.87 37.67 15.24
CA SER A 258 -4.07 37.09 14.60
C SER A 258 -3.73 36.14 13.45
N MET A 259 -2.85 36.56 12.53
CA MET A 259 -2.41 35.71 11.42
C MET A 259 -1.57 34.52 11.89
N ARG A 260 -0.80 34.69 12.98
CA ARG A 260 -0.06 33.62 13.65
C ARG A 260 -1.00 32.52 14.15
N LYS A 261 -2.18 32.86 14.71
CA LYS A 261 -3.20 31.90 15.14
C LYS A 261 -3.82 31.11 13.96
N GLY A 262 -4.18 31.79 12.88
CA GLY A 262 -4.74 31.14 11.67
C GLY A 262 -3.77 30.15 11.02
N LEU A 263 -2.50 30.54 10.88
CA LEU A 263 -1.46 29.69 10.31
C LEU A 263 -1.08 28.52 11.23
N ALA A 264 -1.07 28.74 12.56
CA ALA A 264 -0.88 27.67 13.53
C ALA A 264 -1.98 26.62 13.43
N ARG A 265 -3.24 27.03 13.27
CA ARG A 265 -4.39 26.12 13.09
C ARG A 265 -4.28 25.32 11.78
N LYS A 266 -3.82 25.95 10.68
CA LYS A 266 -3.55 25.26 9.41
C LYS A 266 -2.39 24.26 9.52
N SER A 267 -1.27 24.65 10.14
CA SER A 267 -0.11 23.79 10.40
C SER A 267 -0.47 22.59 11.30
N GLN A 268 -1.30 22.80 12.34
CA GLN A 268 -1.78 21.71 13.19
C GLN A 268 -2.59 20.66 12.41
N LYS A 269 -3.44 21.07 11.46
CA LYS A 269 -4.15 20.13 10.57
C LYS A 269 -3.18 19.29 9.72
N TYR A 270 -2.13 19.92 9.17
CA TYR A 270 -1.10 19.18 8.42
C TYR A 270 -0.31 18.21 9.30
N ILE A 271 0.07 18.63 10.52
CA ILE A 271 0.78 17.78 11.50
C ILE A 271 -0.09 16.58 11.92
N ALA A 272 -1.40 16.76 12.12
CA ALA A 272 -2.31 15.66 12.44
C ALA A 272 -2.40 14.62 11.30
N LEU A 273 -2.46 15.10 10.05
CA LEU A 273 -2.44 14.25 8.86
C LEU A 273 -1.13 13.49 8.70
N LEU A 274 0.01 14.15 9.01
CA LEU A 274 1.33 13.52 9.04
C LEU A 274 1.41 12.40 10.07
N LYS A 275 0.98 12.67 11.31
CA LYS A 275 0.93 11.67 12.39
C LYS A 275 0.18 10.42 11.96
N THR A 276 -0.98 10.61 11.33
CA THR A 276 -1.81 9.51 10.81
C THR A 276 -1.02 8.61 9.88
N VAL A 277 -0.37 9.18 8.87
CA VAL A 277 0.34 8.39 7.86
C VAL A 277 1.63 7.79 8.40
N THR A 278 2.31 8.47 9.34
CA THR A 278 3.44 7.90 10.07
C THR A 278 3.02 6.70 10.92
N ILE A 279 1.86 6.74 11.56
CA ILE A 279 1.32 5.60 12.32
C ILE A 279 1.03 4.43 11.37
N VAL A 280 0.34 4.68 10.24
CA VAL A 280 0.07 3.63 9.23
C VAL A 280 1.37 2.99 8.74
N LEU A 281 2.38 3.79 8.38
CA LEU A 281 3.68 3.29 7.94
C LEU A 281 4.40 2.48 9.04
N GLY A 282 4.38 2.97 10.28
CA GLY A 282 5.02 2.30 11.41
C GLY A 282 4.39 0.94 11.69
N VAL A 283 3.06 0.85 11.66
CA VAL A 283 2.33 -0.41 11.79
C VAL A 283 2.65 -1.35 10.63
N PHE A 284 2.69 -0.85 9.40
CA PHE A 284 3.07 -1.66 8.24
C PHE A 284 4.45 -2.28 8.42
N ILE A 285 5.46 -1.49 8.78
CA ILE A 285 6.82 -1.99 9.00
C ILE A 285 6.83 -3.00 10.14
N ALA A 286 6.17 -2.73 11.26
CA ALA A 286 6.15 -3.63 12.42
C ALA A 286 5.50 -4.99 12.11
N CYS A 287 4.44 -5.01 11.30
CA CYS A 287 3.76 -6.24 10.90
C CYS A 287 4.52 -7.07 9.87
N TRP A 288 5.19 -6.41 8.91
CA TRP A 288 5.87 -7.10 7.80
C TRP A 288 7.35 -7.44 8.08
N LEU A 289 8.02 -6.67 8.94
CA LEU A 289 9.44 -6.89 9.27
C LEU A 289 9.75 -8.31 9.77
N PRO A 290 8.94 -8.93 10.67
CA PRO A 290 9.21 -10.30 11.11
C PRO A 290 9.24 -11.31 9.96
N LEU A 291 8.33 -11.17 8.98
CA LEU A 291 8.29 -12.03 7.81
C LEU A 291 9.48 -11.78 6.88
N PHE A 292 9.87 -10.52 6.66
CA PHE A 292 11.06 -10.21 5.86
C PHE A 292 12.34 -10.76 6.47
N LEU A 293 12.47 -10.69 7.79
CA LEU A 293 13.60 -11.31 8.51
C LEU A 293 13.59 -12.84 8.39
N LEU A 294 12.42 -13.47 8.44
CA LEU A 294 12.30 -14.92 8.24
C LEU A 294 12.70 -15.33 6.82
N LEU A 295 12.26 -14.58 5.81
CA LEU A 295 12.61 -14.83 4.40
C LEU A 295 14.11 -14.60 4.13
N LEU A 296 14.70 -13.59 4.78
CA LEU A 296 16.15 -13.36 4.73
C LEU A 296 16.90 -14.53 5.39
N LEU A 297 16.42 -15.02 6.53
CA LEU A 297 16.98 -16.20 7.19
C LEU A 297 16.93 -17.45 6.29
N ASP A 298 15.85 -17.65 5.54
CA ASP A 298 15.72 -18.79 4.61
C ASP A 298 16.73 -18.73 3.44
N PHE A 299 17.12 -17.53 3.03
CA PHE A 299 18.20 -17.37 2.05
C PHE A 299 19.55 -17.85 2.61
N PHE A 300 19.90 -17.41 3.83
CA PHE A 300 21.20 -17.72 4.44
C PHE A 300 21.27 -19.11 5.09
N CYS A 301 20.13 -19.71 5.45
CA CYS A 301 20.10 -21.00 6.11
C CYS A 301 20.03 -22.15 5.09
N PRO A 302 20.89 -23.19 5.24
CA PRO A 302 20.73 -24.43 4.49
C PRO A 302 19.37 -25.09 4.78
N THR A 303 18.84 -25.80 3.78
CA THR A 303 17.60 -26.58 3.93
C THR A 303 17.74 -27.57 5.09
N HIS A 304 16.68 -27.78 5.86
CA HIS A 304 16.61 -28.61 7.08
C HIS A 304 17.31 -28.09 8.35
N SER A 305 18.18 -27.09 8.27
CA SER A 305 18.94 -26.63 9.44
C SER A 305 18.11 -25.74 10.38
N CYS A 306 17.28 -24.85 9.85
CA CYS A 306 16.56 -23.86 10.65
C CYS A 306 15.13 -24.28 10.96
N ARG A 307 14.87 -24.74 12.19
CA ARG A 307 13.53 -25.13 12.66
C ARG A 307 12.50 -23.98 12.62
N LEU A 308 12.95 -22.72 12.69
CA LEU A 308 12.08 -21.55 12.69
C LEU A 308 11.29 -21.39 11.36
N LEU A 309 11.85 -21.83 10.23
CA LEU A 309 11.25 -21.67 8.90
C LEU A 309 9.96 -22.49 8.74
N TYR A 310 9.81 -23.57 9.52
CA TYR A 310 8.60 -24.41 9.52
C TYR A 310 7.42 -23.79 10.27
N LYS A 311 7.63 -22.65 10.95
CA LYS A 311 6.64 -21.86 11.69
C LYS A 311 6.24 -20.57 10.94
N ALA A 312 6.44 -20.50 9.63
CA ALA A 312 6.16 -19.33 8.80
C ALA A 312 4.70 -18.82 8.89
N ASP A 313 3.73 -19.71 9.16
CA ASP A 313 2.31 -19.38 9.26
C ASP A 313 2.03 -18.32 10.35
N TYR A 314 2.78 -18.33 11.46
CA TYR A 314 2.66 -17.32 12.52
C TYR A 314 3.14 -15.94 12.06
N PHE A 315 4.22 -15.90 11.28
CA PHE A 315 4.77 -14.65 10.73
C PHE A 315 3.85 -14.06 9.67
N LEU A 316 3.24 -14.92 8.85
CA LEU A 316 2.17 -14.52 7.94
C LEU A 316 0.96 -13.99 8.71
N GLY A 317 0.59 -14.63 9.83
CA GLY A 317 -0.42 -14.16 10.78
C GLY A 317 -0.19 -12.71 11.23
N VAL A 318 1.03 -12.38 11.64
CA VAL A 318 1.40 -11.01 12.04
C VAL A 318 1.30 -10.03 10.86
N ALA A 319 1.69 -10.45 9.66
CA ALA A 319 1.54 -9.64 8.44
C ALA A 319 0.06 -9.37 8.09
N MET A 320 -0.84 -10.33 8.31
CA MET A 320 -2.28 -10.15 8.08
C MET A 320 -2.90 -9.05 8.95
N VAL A 321 -2.41 -8.89 10.19
CA VAL A 321 -2.90 -7.87 11.13
C VAL A 321 -2.74 -6.44 10.56
N ASN A 322 -1.77 -6.19 9.69
CA ASN A 322 -1.62 -4.90 9.01
C ASN A 322 -2.91 -4.48 8.28
N SER A 323 -3.53 -5.41 7.54
CA SER A 323 -4.73 -5.12 6.73
C SER A 323 -6.00 -4.96 7.59
N LEU A 324 -6.00 -5.46 8.84
CA LEU A 324 -7.03 -5.14 9.85
C LEU A 324 -6.83 -3.74 10.45
N LEU A 325 -5.60 -3.36 10.74
CA LEU A 325 -5.31 -2.12 11.46
C LEU A 325 -5.56 -0.87 10.60
N ASN A 326 -5.50 -0.97 9.27
CA ASN A 326 -5.67 0.17 8.36
C ASN A 326 -7.02 0.91 8.54
N PRO A 327 -8.20 0.26 8.40
CA PRO A 327 -9.50 0.87 8.71
C PRO A 327 -9.60 1.47 10.12
N ILE A 328 -9.08 0.76 11.13
CA ILE A 328 -9.08 1.22 12.53
C ILE A 328 -8.30 2.53 12.65
N ILE A 329 -7.09 2.58 12.09
CA ILE A 329 -6.27 3.79 12.08
C ILE A 329 -7.01 4.93 11.39
N TYR A 330 -7.66 4.69 10.25
CA TYR A 330 -8.39 5.75 9.54
C TYR A 330 -9.57 6.31 10.33
N THR A 331 -10.31 5.47 11.06
CA THR A 331 -11.44 5.93 11.89
C THR A 331 -10.98 6.69 13.13
N LEU A 332 -9.85 6.31 13.74
CA LEU A 332 -9.27 7.02 14.89
C LEU A 332 -8.65 8.35 14.49
N THR A 333 -8.07 8.42 13.30
CA THR A 333 -7.29 9.58 12.86
C THR A 333 -8.09 10.61 12.05
N SER A 334 -9.17 10.19 11.37
CA SER A 334 -9.98 11.06 10.53
C SER A 334 -11.43 11.12 11.00
N LYS A 335 -11.81 12.26 11.60
CA LYS A 335 -13.21 12.56 11.98
C LYS A 335 -14.16 12.49 10.78
N ASP A 336 -13.69 12.84 9.58
CA ASP A 336 -14.49 12.79 8.36
C ASP A 336 -14.74 11.34 7.91
N MET A 337 -13.69 10.50 7.92
CA MET A 337 -13.79 9.08 7.60
C MET A 337 -14.71 8.36 8.59
N ARG A 338 -14.51 8.62 9.89
CA ARG A 338 -15.35 8.07 10.97
C ARG A 338 -16.82 8.42 10.78
N ARG A 339 -17.13 9.69 10.49
CA ARG A 339 -18.51 10.14 10.21
C ARG A 339 -19.09 9.52 8.94
N ALA A 340 -18.28 9.26 7.93
CA ALA A 340 -18.73 8.59 6.72
C ALA A 340 -19.08 7.11 6.98
N ILE A 341 -18.22 6.39 7.70
CA ILE A 341 -18.45 4.99 8.05
C ILE A 341 -19.66 4.84 8.98
N LEU A 342 -19.77 5.66 10.03
CA LEU A 342 -20.95 5.67 10.91
C LEU A 342 -22.24 5.95 10.15
N ARG A 343 -22.22 6.88 9.18
CA ARG A 343 -23.39 7.14 8.34
C ARG A 343 -23.78 5.97 7.44
N LEU A 344 -22.85 5.06 7.10
CA LEU A 344 -23.16 3.86 6.34
C LEU A 344 -23.68 2.74 7.24
N LEU A 345 -22.97 2.44 8.33
CA LEU A 345 -23.31 1.35 9.24
C LEU A 345 -24.57 1.64 10.06
N CYS A 346 -24.73 2.89 10.50
CA CYS A 346 -25.88 3.29 11.31
C CYS A 346 -27.03 3.86 10.48
N ARG A 347 -27.09 3.70 9.13
CA ARG A 347 -28.24 4.17 8.33
C ARG A 347 -29.61 3.72 8.91
N PRO A 348 -29.78 2.46 9.36
CA PRO A 348 -31.03 2.03 9.99
C PRO A 348 -31.27 2.67 11.37
N CYS A 349 -30.22 3.00 12.13
CA CYS A 349 -30.32 3.56 13.49
C CYS A 349 -30.35 5.11 13.52
N LEU A 350 -29.89 5.76 12.44
CA LEU A 350 -29.83 7.22 12.26
C LEU A 350 -31.07 7.79 11.57
N MET A 351 -31.89 6.94 10.96
CA MET A 351 -33.19 7.33 10.41
C MET A 351 -34.22 7.25 11.54
N THR A 352 -34.78 8.39 11.91
CA THR A 352 -36.05 8.41 12.66
C THR A 352 -37.15 7.83 11.76
N ARG A 353 -38.27 7.38 12.37
CA ARG A 353 -39.45 6.82 11.64
C ARG A 353 -40.00 7.76 10.55
N ASP A 354 -39.61 9.04 10.60
CA ASP A 354 -40.00 10.13 9.69
C ASP A 354 -38.94 10.50 8.63
N GLY A 355 -37.88 9.68 8.44
CA GLY A 355 -36.90 9.88 7.37
C GLY A 355 -35.87 11.01 7.60
N GLN A 356 -35.80 11.58 8.80
CA GLN A 356 -34.79 12.58 9.17
C GLN A 356 -33.54 11.96 9.79
N ILE A 357 -32.37 12.57 9.53
CA ILE A 357 -31.08 12.15 10.09
C ILE A 357 -30.99 12.63 11.55
N LYS A 358 -30.91 11.71 12.51
CA LYS A 358 -30.63 12.04 13.93
C LYS A 358 -29.32 12.82 14.04
N LYS A 359 -29.35 14.06 14.56
CA LYS A 359 -28.13 14.78 14.98
C LYS A 359 -27.47 13.95 16.08
N ILE A 360 -26.35 13.29 15.77
CA ILE A 360 -25.52 12.61 16.78
C ILE A 360 -24.90 13.69 17.67
N GLY A 361 -25.44 13.85 18.87
CA GLY A 361 -24.68 14.24 20.05
C GLY A 361 -24.28 12.97 20.78
N MET A 362 -23.09 12.43 20.50
CA MET A 362 -22.50 11.35 21.31
C MET A 362 -21.42 11.94 22.21
N PRO A 363 -21.60 11.91 23.53
CA PRO A 363 -20.53 12.14 24.49
C PRO A 363 -19.90 10.78 24.84
N PHE A 364 -19.09 10.19 23.98
CA PHE A 364 -18.21 9.08 24.41
C PHE A 364 -17.04 8.86 23.44
N LEU A 365 -15.85 8.61 24.01
CA LEU A 365 -14.52 8.52 23.39
C LEU A 365 -13.87 9.82 22.90
N GLU A 366 -13.84 10.84 23.77
CA GLU A 366 -12.69 11.76 23.85
C GLU A 366 -11.66 11.16 24.82
N CYS A 367 -10.85 10.21 24.37
CA CYS A 367 -9.55 9.99 25.00
C CYS A 367 -8.53 10.88 24.26
N SER A 368 -8.24 12.03 24.89
CA SER A 368 -7.13 12.96 24.70
C SER A 368 -6.49 13.04 23.30
N PHE A 369 -6.81 14.10 22.55
CA PHE A 369 -5.83 15.12 22.14
C PHE A 369 -6.59 16.31 21.51
N SER A 370 -6.46 17.49 22.14
CA SER A 370 -6.99 18.81 21.74
C SER A 370 -8.39 19.21 22.25
N LYS A 371 -8.47 19.53 23.56
CA LYS A 371 -9.48 20.45 24.10
C LYS A 371 -9.09 21.89 23.75
N THR A 372 -9.49 22.43 22.58
CA THR A 372 -9.53 23.90 22.36
C THR A 372 -10.40 24.39 21.18
N GLU A 373 -11.45 23.67 20.75
CA GLU A 373 -12.25 24.11 19.57
C GLU A 373 -13.73 24.44 19.84
N VAL A 374 -14.26 24.32 21.06
CA VAL A 374 -15.72 24.45 21.26
C VAL A 374 -16.22 25.91 21.43
N ALA A 375 -15.35 26.90 21.65
CA ALA A 375 -15.83 28.26 21.96
C ALA A 375 -16.19 29.16 20.76
N SER A 376 -15.89 28.80 19.50
CA SER A 376 -15.85 29.82 18.42
C SER A 376 -16.91 29.70 17.32
N GLN A 377 -17.87 28.77 17.40
CA GLN A 377 -18.93 28.65 16.38
C GLN A 377 -20.19 29.49 16.63
N LYS A 378 -20.22 30.32 17.69
CA LYS A 378 -21.40 31.11 18.06
C LYS A 378 -21.32 32.61 17.70
N LEU A 379 -20.30 33.06 16.95
CA LEU A 379 -20.08 34.49 16.66
C LEU A 379 -20.01 34.87 15.18
N GLU A 380 -20.45 34.01 14.26
CA GLU A 380 -20.34 34.25 12.80
C GLU A 380 -21.70 34.18 12.07
N GLY A 381 -22.81 34.35 12.79
CA GLY A 381 -24.16 34.29 12.24
C GLY A 381 -25.11 35.28 12.90
N GLY A 382 -24.94 36.57 12.61
CA GLY A 382 -25.85 37.60 13.08
C GLY A 382 -25.39 39.01 12.74
N MET A 383 -25.52 39.41 11.47
CA MET A 383 -25.81 40.80 11.12
C MET A 383 -26.35 40.88 9.68
N GLU A 384 -27.61 40.48 9.50
CA GLU A 384 -28.40 40.87 8.33
C GLU A 384 -29.21 42.13 8.68
N THR A 385 -28.88 43.19 7.94
CA THR A 385 -29.71 44.33 7.53
C THR A 385 -31.05 44.55 8.24
N THR A 386 -31.17 45.66 8.94
CA THR A 386 -32.46 46.31 9.19
C THR A 386 -32.38 47.76 8.74
N ILE A 387 -33.18 48.07 7.72
CA ILE A 387 -33.43 49.40 7.17
C ILE A 387 -34.27 50.18 8.18
N SER A 388 -33.87 51.40 8.53
CA SER A 388 -34.79 52.37 9.14
C SER A 388 -34.39 53.81 8.78
N SER A 389 -35.38 54.55 8.31
CA SER A 389 -35.38 55.95 7.89
C SER A 389 -34.94 56.94 8.98
N GLY A 390 -34.32 58.05 8.56
CA GLY A 390 -34.04 59.22 9.39
C GLY A 390 -33.47 60.38 8.56
N ASN A 391 -34.05 61.56 8.72
CA ASN A 391 -34.00 62.75 7.86
C ASN A 391 -32.74 63.65 8.01
N VAL A 392 -32.38 64.33 6.89
CA VAL A 392 -31.93 65.74 6.71
C VAL A 392 -30.69 66.24 7.49
N ILE A 393 -29.66 66.74 6.77
CA ILE A 393 -29.17 68.14 6.71
C ILE A 393 -27.92 68.23 5.78
N THR A 394 -27.89 69.31 5.02
CA THR A 394 -27.03 69.81 3.93
C THR A 394 -25.55 70.09 4.24
N THR A 395 -24.64 69.88 3.27
CA THR A 395 -23.70 70.86 2.61
C THR A 395 -22.44 70.18 1.99
N PRO A 396 -21.73 70.79 1.01
CA PRO A 396 -21.12 70.07 -0.13
C PRO A 396 -19.58 70.19 -0.32
N SER A 397 -19.01 69.23 -1.08
CA SER A 397 -17.82 69.34 -2.00
C SER A 397 -16.40 69.49 -1.40
N PRO A 398 -15.28 69.33 -2.18
CA PRO A 398 -14.95 68.45 -3.33
C PRO A 398 -13.51 67.82 -3.23
N ILE A 399 -12.97 67.32 -4.37
CA ILE A 399 -11.52 67.08 -4.72
C ILE A 399 -11.11 65.58 -4.70
N LYS A 400 -11.14 64.87 -5.84
CA LYS A 400 -10.14 64.72 -6.93
C LYS A 400 -8.97 63.77 -6.63
N ALA A 401 -8.94 62.70 -7.44
CA ALA A 401 -7.82 62.09 -8.16
C ALA A 401 -6.58 61.57 -7.38
N LEU A 402 -6.20 60.30 -7.62
CA LEU A 402 -5.05 59.95 -8.48
C LEU A 402 -4.85 58.42 -8.49
N TYR A 403 -4.96 57.80 -9.67
CA TYR A 403 -4.42 56.46 -9.98
C TYR A 403 -3.69 56.57 -11.32
N PRO A 404 -2.39 56.24 -11.40
CA PRO A 404 -1.77 55.95 -12.68
C PRO A 404 -1.73 54.43 -12.91
N LYS A 405 -2.27 54.02 -14.06
CA LYS A 405 -1.93 52.77 -14.74
C LYS A 405 -0.54 52.92 -15.38
N LEU A 406 0.34 51.94 -15.17
CA LEU A 406 1.53 51.66 -15.99
C LEU A 406 1.91 50.18 -15.73
N PHE A 407 2.30 49.32 -16.67
CA PHE A 407 2.30 49.30 -18.13
C PHE A 407 2.53 47.82 -18.51
N LYS A 408 2.06 47.41 -19.69
CA LYS A 408 2.44 46.16 -20.36
C LYS A 408 3.90 46.26 -20.82
N SER A 409 4.66 45.18 -20.68
CA SER A 409 5.50 44.60 -21.74
C SER A 409 5.67 43.12 -21.47
#